data_AF-A0A9X2MAR2-F1
#
_entry.id   AF-A0A9X2MAR2-F1
#
_cell.length_a   1.000
_cell.length_b   1.000
_cell.length_c   1.000
_cell.angle_alpha   90.00
_cell.angle_beta   90.00
_cell.angle_gamma   90.00
#
_symmetry.space_group_name_H-M   'P 1'
#
loop_
_entity.id
_entity.type
_entity.pdbx_description
1 polymer ?
#
loop_
_entity_poly.entity_id
_entity_poly.type
_entity_poly.pdbx_seq_one_letter_code
_entity_poly.pdbx_strand_id
1 'polypeptide(L)'
;MSYEMGSNDLNNEEKNTYIDEITKLTKEISNQRLKNIYFNIQNSEVIIRNIQNIKSRNKKEIIQLIKYEIGGYMPLNLQNYVIKYKENINTKGKGSVQGILFPKKYVDICKSISENLKIKKKYLYINFDILQKLIDLRVIDLSNSNDDKVTIIENRGQDMILNTVFDKKIIESYVVEKNNTQYSINKSSYDENTYYYGISDGFINSLEIKKLNIKDRLILKNDEEVIDMTLDHLPAWGMII
;
A
#
# COMPACT_ATOMS: atom_id res chain seq x y z
N MET A 1 12.65 -14.21 -16.52
CA MET A 1 11.90 -15.05 -15.56
C MET A 1 10.52 -14.46 -15.41
N SER A 2 9.46 -15.24 -15.64
CA SER A 2 8.08 -14.82 -15.43
C SER A 2 7.80 -14.77 -13.92
N TYR A 3 7.62 -13.57 -13.39
CA TYR A 3 7.28 -13.35 -11.98
C TYR A 3 5.81 -13.73 -11.75
N GLU A 4 5.55 -14.74 -10.91
CA GLU A 4 4.19 -15.10 -10.52
C GLU A 4 3.78 -14.34 -9.25
N MET A 5 2.72 -13.53 -9.33
CA MET A 5 2.16 -12.82 -8.17
C MET A 5 1.80 -13.80 -7.05
N GLY A 6 2.31 -13.54 -5.85
CA GLY A 6 2.09 -14.40 -4.69
C GLY A 6 2.96 -15.66 -4.67
N SER A 7 3.93 -15.82 -5.56
CA SER A 7 4.91 -16.90 -5.41
C SER A 7 5.77 -16.68 -4.16
N ASN A 8 6.00 -17.77 -3.41
CA ASN A 8 6.97 -17.79 -2.32
C ASN A 8 8.40 -17.98 -2.84
N ASP A 9 8.57 -18.28 -4.13
CA ASP A 9 9.87 -18.50 -4.77
C ASP A 9 10.54 -17.16 -5.02
N LEU A 10 10.94 -16.51 -3.93
CA LEU A 10 12.06 -15.59 -4.01
C LEU A 10 13.31 -16.44 -4.16
N ASN A 11 14.20 -16.07 -5.08
CA ASN A 11 15.56 -16.59 -5.07
C ASN A 11 16.12 -16.40 -3.65
N ASN A 12 16.37 -17.50 -2.93
CA ASN A 12 16.74 -17.47 -1.52
C ASN A 12 18.03 -16.66 -1.30
N GLU A 13 18.92 -16.64 -2.29
CA GLU A 13 20.13 -15.82 -2.25
C GLU A 13 19.79 -14.33 -2.29
N GLU A 14 19.00 -13.86 -3.27
CA GLU A 14 18.58 -12.46 -3.37
C GLU A 14 17.83 -11.98 -2.11
N LYS A 15 16.94 -12.83 -1.58
CA LYS A 15 16.22 -12.55 -0.34
C LYS A 15 17.18 -12.36 0.85
N ASN A 16 18.17 -13.25 1.00
CA ASN A 16 19.12 -13.17 2.10
C ASN A 16 20.05 -11.97 1.95
N THR A 17 20.55 -11.70 0.74
CA THR A 17 21.33 -10.50 0.43
C THR A 17 20.57 -9.24 0.82
N TYR A 18 19.30 -9.11 0.43
CA TYR A 18 18.46 -7.98 0.83
C TYR A 18 18.34 -7.84 2.35
N ILE A 19 18.06 -8.94 3.07
CA ILE A 19 17.95 -8.92 4.54
C ILE A 19 19.26 -8.43 5.18
N ASP A 20 20.40 -8.91 4.69
CA ASP A 20 21.71 -8.58 5.22
C ASP A 20 22.08 -7.11 4.95
N GLU A 21 21.82 -6.62 3.73
CA GLU A 21 22.03 -5.21 3.36
C GLU A 21 21.20 -4.27 4.23
N ILE A 22 19.90 -4.51 4.37
CA ILE A 22 19.03 -3.68 5.23
C ILE A 22 19.48 -3.73 6.69
N THR A 23 19.85 -4.92 7.18
CA THR A 23 20.35 -5.09 8.55
C THR A 23 21.62 -4.27 8.76
N LYS A 24 22.55 -4.31 7.81
CA LYS A 24 23.80 -3.56 7.85
C LYS A 24 23.56 -2.06 7.84
N LEU A 25 22.79 -1.55 6.87
CA LEU A 25 22.46 -0.14 6.74
C LEU A 25 21.76 0.40 8.01
N THR A 26 20.81 -0.36 8.56
CA THR A 26 20.11 0.05 9.79
C THR A 26 21.07 0.17 10.99
N LYS A 27 22.08 -0.69 11.08
CA LYS A 27 23.12 -0.61 12.12
C LYS A 27 24.06 0.57 11.91
N GLU A 28 24.40 0.89 10.66
CA GLU A 28 25.29 1.99 10.31
C GLU A 28 24.64 3.36 10.55
N ILE A 29 23.34 3.49 10.30
CA ILE A 29 22.59 4.74 10.49
C ILE A 29 22.36 5.03 11.99
N SER A 30 22.27 4.00 12.83
CA SER A 30 21.93 4.17 14.24
C SER A 30 23.14 4.05 15.16
N ASN A 31 23.68 5.20 15.60
CA ASN A 31 24.63 5.27 16.72
C ASN A 31 24.01 4.94 18.09
N GLN A 32 22.71 4.63 18.13
CA GLN A 32 21.94 4.39 19.36
C GLN A 32 21.28 3.01 19.37
N ARG A 33 20.85 2.58 20.56
CA ARG A 33 20.10 1.32 20.73
C ARG A 33 18.65 1.50 20.30
N LEU A 34 18.32 0.98 19.13
CA LEU A 34 16.94 0.92 18.62
C LEU A 34 16.08 -0.05 19.45
N LYS A 35 14.88 0.38 19.83
CA LYS A 35 13.93 -0.43 20.63
C LYS A 35 12.85 -1.10 19.78
N ASN A 36 12.39 -0.41 18.74
CA ASN A 36 11.34 -0.89 17.84
C ASN A 36 11.70 -0.55 16.39
N ILE A 37 11.16 -1.33 15.45
CA ILE A 37 11.22 -1.05 14.02
C ILE A 37 9.80 -1.07 13.42
N TYR A 38 9.56 -0.15 12.49
CA TYR A 38 8.31 0.01 11.76
C TYR A 38 8.60 -0.26 10.29
N PHE A 39 7.86 -1.17 9.67
CA PHE A 39 8.02 -1.47 8.26
C PHE A 39 6.87 -0.83 7.50
N ASN A 40 7.18 -0.16 6.39
CA ASN A 40 6.19 0.25 5.40
C ASN A 40 6.45 -0.56 4.14
N ILE A 41 5.43 -1.25 3.64
CA ILE A 41 5.57 -2.12 2.47
C ILE A 41 4.63 -1.63 1.39
N GLN A 42 5.24 -1.24 0.27
CA GLN A 42 4.52 -0.69 -0.86
C GLN A 42 4.76 -1.45 -2.16
N ASN A 43 4.13 -2.62 -2.32
CA ASN A 43 4.29 -3.47 -3.50
C ASN A 43 2.96 -3.87 -4.13
N SER A 44 3.03 -4.37 -5.37
CA SER A 44 1.89 -4.79 -6.21
C SER A 44 1.20 -6.07 -5.77
N GLU A 45 1.80 -6.85 -4.88
CA GLU A 45 1.21 -8.08 -4.38
C GLU A 45 0.32 -7.84 -3.15
N VAL A 46 0.34 -6.66 -2.53
CA VAL A 46 -0.65 -6.32 -1.49
C VAL A 46 -1.97 -5.97 -2.15
N ILE A 47 -3.01 -6.74 -1.84
CA ILE A 47 -4.35 -6.56 -2.42
C ILE A 47 -5.31 -6.09 -1.34
N ILE A 48 -5.99 -4.98 -1.59
CA ILE A 48 -7.03 -4.44 -0.72
C ILE A 48 -8.32 -4.29 -1.51
N ARG A 49 -9.38 -4.95 -1.04
CA ARG A 49 -10.70 -4.97 -1.69
C ARG A 49 -11.80 -4.78 -0.67
N ASN A 50 -12.77 -3.94 -0.98
CA ASN A 50 -13.97 -3.78 -0.17
C ASN A 50 -15.08 -4.74 -0.62
N ILE A 51 -15.58 -5.55 0.30
CA ILE A 51 -16.65 -6.51 0.07
C ILE A 51 -17.91 -5.99 0.76
N GLN A 52 -18.95 -5.78 -0.03
CA GLN A 52 -20.22 -5.22 0.43
C GLN A 52 -21.19 -6.32 0.85
N ASN A 53 -22.26 -5.93 1.54
CA ASN A 53 -23.41 -6.80 1.88
C ASN A 53 -23.03 -8.01 2.74
N ILE A 54 -22.01 -7.89 3.60
CA ILE A 54 -21.64 -8.92 4.56
C ILE A 54 -22.72 -9.01 5.64
N LYS A 55 -23.35 -10.19 5.74
CA LYS A 55 -24.36 -10.51 6.76
C LYS A 55 -23.76 -11.21 7.99
N SER A 56 -22.65 -11.92 7.80
CA SER A 56 -22.00 -12.66 8.89
C SER A 56 -21.10 -11.77 9.74
N ARG A 57 -21.09 -11.99 11.05
CA ARG A 57 -20.11 -11.42 11.99
C ARG A 57 -19.02 -12.44 12.38
N ASN A 58 -19.11 -13.67 11.87
CA ASN A 58 -18.15 -14.72 12.16
C ASN A 58 -16.86 -14.49 11.36
N LYS A 59 -15.76 -14.31 12.08
CA LYS A 59 -14.42 -14.09 11.50
C LYS A 59 -14.02 -15.13 10.44
N LYS A 60 -14.30 -16.42 10.67
CA LYS A 60 -13.93 -17.49 9.74
C LYS A 60 -14.73 -17.40 8.44
N GLU A 61 -16.03 -17.12 8.55
CA GLU A 61 -16.92 -16.94 7.40
C GLU A 61 -16.54 -15.70 6.59
N ILE A 62 -16.26 -14.58 7.26
CA ILE A 62 -15.77 -13.36 6.60
C ILE A 62 -14.48 -13.62 5.82
N ILE A 63 -13.52 -14.34 6.41
CA ILE A 63 -12.27 -14.70 5.71
C ILE A 63 -12.55 -15.61 4.51
N GLN A 64 -13.47 -16.56 4.61
CA GLN A 64 -13.85 -17.42 3.49
C GLN A 64 -14.51 -16.62 2.36
N LEU A 65 -15.38 -15.67 2.69
CA LEU A 65 -15.99 -14.77 1.71
C LEU A 65 -14.93 -13.92 1.00
N ILE A 66 -13.96 -13.38 1.75
CA ILE A 66 -12.82 -12.65 1.15
C ILE A 66 -12.05 -13.51 0.17
N LYS A 67 -11.75 -14.76 0.55
CA LYS A 67 -11.06 -15.71 -0.33
C LYS A 67 -11.86 -16.02 -1.59
N TYR A 68 -13.17 -16.22 -1.46
CA TYR A 68 -14.06 -16.50 -2.57
C TYR A 68 -14.13 -15.33 -3.56
N GLU A 69 -14.41 -14.13 -3.05
CA GLU A 69 -14.50 -12.92 -3.88
C GLU A 69 -13.20 -12.69 -4.63
N ILE A 70 -12.05 -12.70 -3.95
CA ILE A 70 -10.77 -12.39 -4.61
C ILE A 70 -10.31 -13.53 -5.53
N GLY A 71 -10.50 -14.79 -5.11
CA GLY A 71 -10.15 -15.96 -5.91
C GLY A 71 -10.95 -16.09 -7.21
N GLY A 72 -12.12 -15.48 -7.29
CA GLY A 72 -12.93 -15.44 -8.52
C GLY A 72 -12.37 -14.54 -9.62
N TYR A 73 -11.52 -13.56 -9.28
CA TYR A 73 -11.02 -12.55 -10.24
C TYR A 73 -9.53 -12.69 -10.56
N MET A 74 -8.75 -13.36 -9.71
CA MET A 74 -7.30 -13.46 -9.90
C MET A 74 -6.80 -14.88 -9.60
N PRO A 75 -6.00 -15.49 -10.50
CA PRO A 75 -5.38 -16.79 -10.26
C PRO A 75 -4.26 -16.66 -9.22
N LEU A 76 -4.64 -16.52 -7.95
CA LEU A 76 -3.72 -16.34 -6.82
C LEU A 76 -3.70 -17.59 -5.95
N ASN A 77 -2.50 -18.03 -5.58
CA ASN A 77 -2.38 -19.00 -4.50
C ASN A 77 -2.59 -18.33 -3.14
N LEU A 78 -3.85 -18.26 -2.70
CA LEU A 78 -4.24 -17.64 -1.42
C LEU A 78 -3.56 -18.27 -0.19
N GLN A 79 -2.94 -19.46 -0.31
CA GLN A 79 -2.16 -20.04 0.78
C GLN A 79 -0.88 -19.24 1.07
N ASN A 80 -0.36 -18.51 0.09
CA ASN A 80 0.85 -17.70 0.21
C ASN A 80 0.56 -16.32 0.84
N TYR A 81 -0.69 -16.06 1.23
CA TYR A 81 -1.12 -14.78 1.78
C TYR A 81 -1.57 -14.92 3.24
N VAL A 82 -1.27 -13.88 4.02
CA VAL A 82 -1.96 -13.57 5.28
C VAL A 82 -3.19 -12.75 4.93
N ILE A 83 -4.35 -13.22 5.37
CA ILE A 83 -5.63 -12.53 5.12
C ILE A 83 -6.10 -11.89 6.41
N LYS A 84 -6.28 -10.57 6.37
CA LYS A 84 -6.91 -9.79 7.43
C LYS A 84 -8.11 -9.03 6.87
N TYR A 85 -8.92 -8.49 7.75
CA TYR A 85 -9.97 -7.56 7.35
C TYR A 85 -10.19 -6.48 8.39
N LYS A 86 -10.76 -5.37 7.93
CA LYS A 86 -11.28 -4.28 8.75
C LYS A 86 -12.78 -4.16 8.51
N GLU A 87 -13.55 -4.09 9.59
CA GLU A 87 -15.00 -3.87 9.50
C GLU A 87 -15.26 -2.39 9.22
N ASN A 88 -16.03 -2.12 8.18
CA ASN A 88 -16.56 -0.80 7.87
C ASN A 88 -18.08 -0.90 8.10
N ILE A 89 -18.56 -0.45 9.26
CA ILE A 89 -19.99 -0.48 9.56
C ILE A 89 -20.65 0.63 8.74
N ASN A 90 -21.44 0.25 7.73
CA ASN A 90 -22.32 1.19 7.03
C ASN A 90 -23.64 1.32 7.81
N THR A 91 -24.16 2.55 7.94
CA THR A 91 -25.29 2.95 8.80
C THR A 91 -26.67 2.45 8.35
N LYS A 92 -26.74 1.42 7.47
CA LYS A 92 -27.98 0.86 6.90
C LYS A 92 -28.19 -0.64 7.16
N GLY A 93 -27.54 -1.21 8.18
CA GLY A 93 -27.79 -2.59 8.63
C GLY A 93 -27.15 -3.70 7.77
N LYS A 94 -26.38 -3.34 6.73
CA LYS A 94 -25.52 -4.26 5.97
C LYS A 94 -24.06 -3.85 6.22
N GLY A 95 -23.25 -4.77 6.73
CA GLY A 95 -21.82 -4.52 6.96
C GLY A 95 -21.05 -4.55 5.64
N SER A 96 -19.97 -3.77 5.55
CA SER A 96 -18.91 -4.03 4.59
C SER A 96 -17.62 -4.38 5.32
N VAL A 97 -16.77 -5.15 4.66
CA VAL A 97 -15.44 -5.47 5.16
C VAL A 97 -14.43 -5.11 4.11
N GLN A 98 -13.34 -4.49 4.54
CA GLN A 98 -12.16 -4.32 3.72
C GLN A 98 -11.27 -5.54 3.92
N GLY A 99 -11.20 -6.42 2.93
CA GLY A 99 -10.26 -7.53 2.89
C GLY A 99 -8.87 -7.04 2.52
N ILE A 100 -7.86 -7.53 3.24
CA ILE A 100 -6.44 -7.20 3.05
C ILE A 100 -5.69 -8.52 2.89
N LEU A 101 -5.10 -8.73 1.73
CA LEU A 101 -4.25 -9.87 1.41
C LEU A 101 -2.82 -9.38 1.38
N PHE A 102 -2.01 -9.96 2.26
CA PHE A 102 -0.60 -9.59 2.41
C PHE A 102 0.30 -10.80 2.19
N PRO A 103 1.24 -10.78 1.23
CA PRO A 103 2.11 -11.92 0.96
C PRO A 103 2.94 -12.34 2.18
N LYS A 104 2.95 -13.63 2.50
CA LYS A 104 3.68 -14.20 3.64
C LYS A 104 5.18 -13.96 3.52
N LYS A 105 5.75 -14.03 2.32
CA LYS A 105 7.18 -13.81 2.06
C LYS A 105 7.69 -12.49 2.64
N TYR A 106 6.89 -11.42 2.57
CA TYR A 106 7.25 -10.12 3.14
C TYR A 106 7.15 -10.08 4.66
N VAL A 107 6.20 -10.81 5.25
CA VAL A 107 6.13 -10.99 6.71
C VAL A 107 7.39 -11.69 7.22
N ASP A 108 7.88 -12.68 6.48
CA ASP A 108 9.08 -13.42 6.82
C ASP A 108 10.33 -12.54 6.71
N ILE A 109 10.47 -11.74 5.65
CA ILE A 109 11.58 -10.80 5.49
C ILE A 109 11.63 -9.78 6.64
N CYS A 110 10.50 -9.13 6.95
CA CYS A 110 10.43 -8.20 8.08
C CYS A 110 10.79 -8.87 9.41
N LYS A 111 10.39 -10.14 9.59
CA LYS A 111 10.72 -10.92 10.77
C LYS A 111 12.22 -11.18 10.85
N SER A 112 12.85 -11.63 9.77
CA SER A 112 14.29 -11.91 9.71
C SER A 112 15.13 -10.65 9.95
N ILE A 113 14.77 -9.52 9.36
CA ILE A 113 15.45 -8.23 9.63
C ILE A 113 15.37 -7.87 11.12
N SER A 114 14.17 -7.99 11.71
CA SER A 114 13.96 -7.69 13.13
C SER A 114 14.77 -8.60 14.05
N GLU A 115 14.86 -9.89 13.71
CA GLU A 115 15.64 -10.89 14.44
C GLU A 115 17.15 -10.60 14.34
N ASN A 116 17.66 -10.30 13.14
CA ASN A 116 19.07 -9.95 12.90
C ASN A 116 19.49 -8.66 13.61
N LEU A 117 18.56 -7.71 13.75
CA LEU A 117 18.77 -6.47 14.51
C LEU A 117 18.56 -6.65 16.01
N LYS A 118 17.95 -7.76 16.47
CA LYS A 118 17.51 -7.97 17.86
C LYS A 118 16.53 -6.89 18.36
N ILE A 119 15.67 -6.40 17.45
CA ILE A 119 14.68 -5.35 17.70
C ILE A 119 13.27 -5.94 17.63
N LYS A 120 12.34 -5.42 18.44
CA LYS A 120 10.93 -5.82 18.34
C LYS A 120 10.28 -5.17 17.12
N LYS A 121 9.71 -5.99 16.22
CA LYS A 121 8.79 -5.51 15.18
C LYS A 121 7.52 -4.95 15.83
N LYS A 122 7.11 -3.75 15.45
CA LYS A 122 5.89 -3.14 16.00
C LYS A 122 4.74 -3.09 15.00
N TYR A 123 4.93 -2.49 13.84
CA TYR A 123 3.87 -2.34 12.84
C TYR A 123 4.38 -2.59 11.43
N LEU A 124 3.45 -3.08 10.60
CA LEU A 124 3.60 -3.28 9.18
C LEU A 124 2.53 -2.42 8.50
N TYR A 125 2.96 -1.29 7.96
CA TYR A 125 2.12 -0.40 7.16
C TYR A 125 2.13 -0.85 5.70
N ILE A 126 1.02 -0.59 5.02
CA ILE A 126 0.81 -0.95 3.61
C ILE A 126 0.52 0.27 2.75
N ASN A 127 0.69 0.13 1.43
CA ASN A 127 0.41 1.10 0.35
C ASN A 127 -0.45 2.32 0.72
N PHE A 128 -1.68 2.09 1.18
CA PHE A 128 -2.66 3.15 1.39
C PHE A 128 -2.63 3.81 2.76
N ASP A 129 -1.90 3.28 3.74
CA ASP A 129 -1.94 3.78 5.13
C ASP A 129 -1.48 5.23 5.24
N ILE A 130 -0.50 5.63 4.41
CA ILE A 130 -0.02 7.02 4.37
C ILE A 130 -1.11 7.93 3.80
N LEU A 131 -1.66 7.57 2.63
CA LEU A 131 -2.72 8.36 2.00
C LEU A 131 -3.96 8.46 2.90
N GLN A 132 -4.35 7.36 3.57
CA GLN A 132 -5.45 7.36 4.52
C GLN A 132 -5.19 8.28 5.70
N LYS A 133 -3.95 8.33 6.23
CA LYS A 133 -3.57 9.30 7.29
C LYS A 133 -3.69 10.73 6.79
N LEU A 134 -3.23 11.04 5.58
CA LEU A 134 -3.33 12.38 4.99
C LEU A 134 -4.80 12.83 4.81
N ILE A 135 -5.67 11.91 4.40
CA ILE A 135 -7.13 12.14 4.32
C ILE A 135 -7.72 12.35 5.72
N ASP A 136 -7.41 11.48 6.69
CA ASP A 136 -7.93 11.56 8.05
C ASP A 136 -7.49 12.86 8.76
N LEU A 137 -6.27 13.33 8.49
CA LEU A 137 -5.73 14.62 8.97
C LEU A 137 -6.28 15.83 8.22
N ARG A 138 -7.13 15.64 7.19
CA ARG A 138 -7.69 16.71 6.34
C ARG A 138 -6.61 17.58 5.70
N VAL A 139 -5.47 16.97 5.39
CA VAL A 139 -4.36 17.60 4.64
C VAL A 139 -4.74 17.66 3.16
N ILE A 140 -5.40 16.62 2.66
CA ILE A 140 -5.92 16.57 1.30
C ILE A 140 -7.36 17.08 1.30
N ASP A 141 -7.70 17.93 0.32
CA ASP A 141 -9.08 18.35 0.10
C ASP A 141 -9.73 17.52 -1.01
N LEU A 142 -10.76 16.74 -0.63
CA LEU A 142 -11.59 15.97 -1.55
C LEU A 142 -12.99 16.60 -1.69
N SER A 143 -13.14 17.89 -1.37
CA SER A 143 -14.40 18.62 -1.17
C SER A 143 -15.41 18.62 -2.32
N ASN A 144 -15.10 18.06 -3.48
CA ASN A 144 -15.99 18.05 -4.64
C ASN A 144 -16.83 16.76 -4.79
N SER A 145 -16.62 15.72 -3.97
CA SER A 145 -17.34 14.46 -4.14
C SER A 145 -18.68 14.46 -3.38
N ASN A 146 -19.74 14.94 -4.04
CA ASN A 146 -21.11 14.61 -3.67
C ASN A 146 -21.32 13.10 -3.84
N ASP A 147 -21.21 12.29 -2.78
CA ASP A 147 -21.46 10.83 -2.78
C ASP A 147 -20.73 10.00 -3.86
N ASP A 148 -19.81 10.58 -4.63
CA ASP A 148 -19.10 9.90 -5.71
C ASP A 148 -17.76 9.34 -5.25
N LYS A 149 -17.34 8.24 -5.88
CA LYS A 149 -16.02 7.65 -5.66
C LYS A 149 -14.96 8.56 -6.28
N VAL A 150 -13.88 8.78 -5.55
CA VAL A 150 -12.71 9.54 -6.00
C VAL A 150 -11.57 8.59 -6.30
N THR A 151 -10.88 8.79 -7.42
CA THR A 151 -9.66 8.04 -7.75
C THR A 151 -8.43 8.90 -7.41
N ILE A 152 -7.51 8.36 -6.62
CA ILE A 152 -6.24 9.02 -6.28
C ILE A 152 -5.08 8.13 -6.76
N ILE A 153 -4.25 8.69 -7.64
CA ILE A 153 -3.10 8.03 -8.24
C ILE A 153 -1.82 8.53 -7.56
N GLU A 154 -1.04 7.63 -6.97
CA GLU A 154 0.36 7.88 -6.63
C GLU A 154 1.22 7.53 -7.85
N ASN A 155 1.76 8.54 -8.53
CA ASN A 155 2.63 8.34 -9.68
C ASN A 155 4.09 8.18 -9.23
N ARG A 156 4.70 7.03 -9.55
CA ARG A 156 6.08 6.68 -9.16
C ARG A 156 6.94 6.47 -10.40
N GLY A 157 8.21 6.07 -10.24
CA GLY A 157 9.11 5.89 -11.38
C GLY A 157 8.61 4.81 -12.35
N GLN A 158 8.54 3.56 -11.89
CA GLN A 158 8.23 2.39 -12.73
C GLN A 158 6.77 1.95 -12.68
N ASP A 159 6.05 2.32 -11.63
CA ASP A 159 4.68 1.90 -11.36
C ASP A 159 3.82 3.07 -10.86
N MET A 160 2.57 2.78 -10.52
CA MET A 160 1.64 3.71 -9.89
C MET A 160 0.75 2.99 -8.88
N ILE A 161 0.33 3.67 -7.82
CA ILE A 161 -0.73 3.17 -6.93
C ILE A 161 -2.05 3.82 -7.29
N LEU A 162 -3.03 3.02 -7.68
CA LEU A 162 -4.41 3.45 -7.89
C LEU A 162 -5.20 3.22 -6.60
N ASN A 163 -5.76 4.28 -6.03
CA ASN A 163 -6.59 4.22 -4.83
C ASN A 163 -8.01 4.71 -5.14
N THR A 164 -9.01 3.93 -4.79
CA THR A 164 -10.41 4.38 -4.81
C THR A 164 -10.82 4.82 -3.41
N VAL A 165 -11.27 6.06 -3.28
CA VAL A 165 -11.73 6.67 -2.03
C VAL A 165 -13.23 6.88 -2.09
N PHE A 166 -13.92 6.52 -1.03
CA PHE A 166 -15.34 6.77 -0.83
C PHE A 166 -15.58 7.15 0.64
N ASP A 167 -16.34 8.21 0.89
CA ASP A 167 -16.59 8.73 2.24
C ASP A 167 -15.30 8.88 3.08
N LYS A 168 -14.27 9.49 2.47
CA LYS A 168 -12.94 9.72 3.08
C LYS A 168 -12.22 8.43 3.50
N LYS A 169 -12.65 7.26 3.03
CA LYS A 169 -11.99 5.98 3.26
C LYS A 169 -11.52 5.40 1.95
N ILE A 170 -10.27 4.96 1.93
CA ILE A 170 -9.75 4.17 0.81
C ILE A 170 -10.44 2.81 0.89
N ILE A 171 -11.20 2.47 -0.16
CA ILE A 171 -11.97 1.22 -0.26
C ILE A 171 -11.26 0.19 -1.15
N GLU A 172 -10.39 0.65 -2.05
CA GLU A 172 -9.62 -0.18 -2.98
C GLU A 172 -8.24 0.43 -3.21
N SER A 173 -7.22 -0.41 -3.36
CA SER A 173 -5.84 0.04 -3.62
C SER A 173 -5.07 -1.05 -4.37
N TYR A 174 -4.45 -0.68 -5.51
CA TYR A 174 -3.66 -1.58 -6.36
C TYR A 174 -2.41 -0.86 -6.86
N VAL A 175 -1.32 -1.60 -7.04
CA VAL A 175 -0.15 -1.10 -7.77
C VAL A 175 -0.19 -1.63 -9.19
N VAL A 176 0.04 -0.75 -10.16
CA VAL A 176 0.02 -1.04 -11.60
C VAL A 176 1.35 -0.61 -12.21
N GLU A 177 2.01 -1.51 -12.93
CA GLU A 177 3.21 -1.20 -13.69
C GLU A 177 2.86 -0.35 -14.92
N LYS A 178 3.62 0.72 -15.18
CA LYS A 178 3.38 1.60 -16.33
C LYS A 178 3.61 0.93 -17.68
N ASN A 179 4.52 -0.05 -17.71
CA ASN A 179 4.95 -0.73 -18.94
C ASN A 179 4.11 -1.97 -19.27
N ASN A 180 3.13 -2.33 -18.44
CA ASN A 180 2.31 -3.51 -18.67
C ASN A 180 1.16 -3.19 -19.64
N THR A 181 1.26 -3.69 -20.87
CA THR A 181 0.36 -3.43 -21.99
C THR A 181 -1.08 -3.91 -21.78
N GLN A 182 -1.32 -4.83 -20.82
CA GLN A 182 -2.64 -5.39 -20.53
C GLN A 182 -3.55 -4.45 -19.74
N TYR A 183 -2.99 -3.51 -18.98
CA TYR A 183 -3.73 -2.47 -18.27
C TYR A 183 -3.56 -1.15 -19.00
N SER A 184 -3.92 -1.13 -20.29
CA SER A 184 -3.98 0.12 -21.05
C SER A 184 -4.96 1.04 -20.34
N ILE A 185 -4.43 1.91 -19.48
CA ILE A 185 -5.17 2.92 -18.76
C ILE A 185 -5.64 3.90 -19.83
N ASN A 186 -6.84 3.64 -20.36
CA ASN A 186 -7.41 4.48 -21.38
C ASN A 186 -7.71 5.84 -20.76
N LYS A 187 -7.33 6.91 -21.46
CA LYS A 187 -7.62 8.31 -21.12
C LYS A 187 -9.10 8.56 -20.80
N SER A 188 -10.00 7.71 -21.33
CA SER A 188 -11.45 7.74 -21.06
C SER A 188 -11.88 7.14 -19.72
N SER A 189 -10.97 6.58 -18.92
CA SER A 189 -11.28 5.91 -17.65
C SER A 189 -11.24 6.87 -16.45
N TYR A 190 -10.80 8.11 -16.66
CA TYR A 190 -10.66 9.10 -15.61
C TYR A 190 -11.58 10.28 -15.85
N ASP A 191 -12.36 10.59 -14.82
CA ASP A 191 -13.30 11.70 -14.78
C ASP A 191 -12.73 12.88 -13.98
N GLU A 192 -13.56 13.90 -13.76
CA GLU A 192 -13.21 15.07 -12.95
C GLU A 192 -12.89 14.77 -11.48
N ASN A 193 -13.19 13.55 -11.01
CA ASN A 193 -12.93 13.03 -9.67
C ASN A 193 -11.65 12.19 -9.59
N THR A 194 -10.77 12.32 -10.58
CA THR A 194 -9.43 11.69 -10.57
C THR A 194 -8.33 12.71 -10.28
N TYR A 195 -7.49 12.38 -9.29
CA TYR A 195 -6.37 13.21 -8.86
C TYR A 195 -5.07 12.41 -8.81
N TYR A 196 -3.92 13.09 -8.92
CA TYR A 196 -2.61 12.45 -8.75
C TYR A 196 -1.67 13.20 -7.79
N TYR A 197 -0.76 12.47 -7.17
CA TYR A 197 0.42 13.02 -6.48
C TYR A 197 1.67 12.19 -6.84
N GLY A 198 2.85 12.67 -6.44
CA GLY A 198 4.13 12.03 -6.77
C GLY A 198 4.82 12.67 -7.97
N ILE A 199 5.54 11.87 -8.76
CA ILE A 199 6.36 12.33 -9.89
C ILE A 199 5.46 12.92 -10.98
N SER A 200 5.85 14.05 -11.57
CA SER A 200 5.17 14.60 -12.75
C SER A 200 5.97 14.26 -14.01
N ASP A 201 5.65 13.13 -14.63
CA ASP A 201 6.33 12.64 -15.83
C ASP A 201 5.43 12.70 -17.08
N GLY A 202 6.00 12.36 -18.25
CA GLY A 202 5.26 12.36 -19.51
C GLY A 202 4.02 11.45 -19.49
N PHE A 203 4.06 10.34 -18.74
CA PHE A 203 2.93 9.44 -18.59
C PHE A 203 1.76 10.13 -17.88
N ILE A 204 1.95 10.65 -16.66
CA ILE A 204 0.85 11.24 -15.88
C ILE A 204 0.32 12.51 -16.54
N ASN A 205 1.21 13.30 -17.17
CA ASN A 205 0.83 14.51 -17.90
C ASN A 205 -0.05 14.18 -19.13
N SER A 206 0.13 13.01 -19.74
CA SER A 206 -0.70 12.57 -20.89
C SER A 206 -2.14 12.22 -20.50
N LEU A 207 -2.39 11.94 -19.21
CA LEU A 207 -3.71 11.58 -18.68
C LEU A 207 -4.59 12.80 -18.39
N GLU A 208 -4.04 14.03 -18.42
CA GLU A 208 -4.78 15.29 -18.20
C GLU A 208 -5.55 15.36 -16.87
N ILE A 209 -5.07 14.65 -15.84
CA ILE A 209 -5.68 14.58 -14.51
C ILE A 209 -5.17 15.69 -13.58
N LYS A 210 -5.99 16.08 -12.60
CA LYS A 210 -5.66 17.18 -11.68
C LYS A 210 -4.62 16.75 -10.66
N LYS A 211 -3.61 17.57 -10.42
CA LYS A 211 -2.69 17.36 -9.30
C LYS A 211 -3.44 17.54 -7.98
N LEU A 212 -3.26 16.61 -7.06
CA LEU A 212 -3.87 16.62 -5.75
C LEU A 212 -3.35 17.81 -4.95
N ASN A 213 -4.26 18.62 -4.42
CA ASN A 213 -3.91 19.73 -3.57
C ASN A 213 -3.67 19.23 -2.13
N ILE A 214 -2.42 19.33 -1.67
CA ILE A 214 -2.00 18.97 -0.32
C ILE A 214 -1.82 20.28 0.44
N LYS A 215 -2.66 20.52 1.45
CA LYS A 215 -2.58 21.73 2.29
C LYS A 215 -1.25 21.74 3.04
N ASP A 216 -0.63 22.91 3.13
CA ASP A 216 0.57 23.18 3.95
C ASP A 216 0.25 23.18 5.46
N ARG A 217 -0.32 22.08 5.95
CA ARG A 217 -0.61 21.85 7.38
C ARG A 217 0.42 20.94 8.04
N LEU A 218 1.34 20.38 7.26
CA LEU A 218 2.44 19.53 7.71
C LEU A 218 3.69 20.37 8.04
N ILE A 219 3.53 21.54 8.65
CA ILE A 219 4.66 22.24 9.26
C ILE A 219 4.99 21.48 10.54
N LEU A 220 5.87 20.49 10.44
CA LEU A 220 6.57 19.93 11.57
C LEU A 220 7.44 21.05 12.14
N LYS A 221 7.04 21.64 13.27
CA LYS A 221 7.97 22.37 14.15
C LYS A 221 8.89 21.35 14.80
N ASN A 222 9.85 20.83 14.05
CA ASN A 222 10.98 20.12 14.62
C ASN A 222 12.22 20.91 14.19
N ASP A 223 12.82 21.64 15.13
CA ASP A 223 14.17 22.23 14.99
C ASP A 223 15.28 21.15 15.02
N GLU A 224 14.93 19.88 14.76
CA GLU A 224 15.85 18.77 14.61
C GLU A 224 15.94 18.42 13.11
N GLU A 225 17.16 18.37 12.61
CA GLU A 225 17.48 18.04 11.22
C GLU A 225 16.97 16.61 10.91
N VAL A 226 15.80 16.50 10.28
CA VAL A 226 15.27 15.23 9.80
C VAL A 226 16.05 14.86 8.54
N ILE A 227 17.02 13.97 8.66
CA ILE A 227 17.77 13.42 7.53
C ILE A 227 16.87 12.38 6.84
N ASP A 228 16.22 12.79 5.76
CA ASP A 228 15.43 11.90 4.91
C ASP A 228 16.39 11.13 3.98
N MET A 229 16.69 9.87 4.30
CA MET A 229 17.50 8.99 3.46
C MET A 229 16.59 8.09 2.62
N THR A 230 16.37 8.45 1.37
CA THR A 230 15.78 7.55 0.38
C THR A 230 16.89 6.70 -0.23
N LEU A 231 16.85 5.37 -0.02
CA LEU A 231 17.79 4.44 -0.62
C LEU A 231 17.26 4.04 -2.01
N ASP A 232 17.72 4.76 -3.05
CA ASP A 232 17.26 4.65 -4.44
C ASP A 232 17.57 3.30 -5.13
N HIS A 233 18.25 2.37 -4.44
CA HIS A 233 18.68 1.08 -5.00
C HIS A 233 17.81 -0.11 -4.60
N LEU A 234 16.76 0.09 -3.80
CA LEU A 234 15.87 -1.00 -3.39
C LEU A 234 14.65 -1.03 -4.31
N PRO A 235 14.42 -2.12 -5.08
CA PRO A 235 13.28 -2.21 -5.98
C PRO A 235 11.98 -2.04 -5.17
N ALA A 236 11.37 -0.85 -5.24
CA ALA A 236 10.04 -0.49 -4.74
C ALA A 236 9.71 -0.71 -3.23
N TRP A 237 10.68 -0.74 -2.30
CA TRP A 237 10.39 -1.01 -0.88
C TRP A 237 10.84 0.17 -0.01
N GLY A 238 9.94 1.13 0.24
CA GLY A 238 10.23 2.30 1.07
C GLY A 238 10.26 1.97 2.57
N MET A 239 11.43 2.09 3.19
CA MET A 239 11.59 2.06 4.66
C MET A 239 11.57 3.50 5.20
N ILE A 240 10.77 3.78 6.22
CA ILE A 240 10.88 5.01 7.02
C ILE A 240 11.52 4.59 8.34
N ILE A 241 12.74 5.06 8.62
CA ILE A 241 13.42 4.90 9.92
C ILE A 241 12.89 5.97 10.89
#